data_AF-A0A317U4T0-F1
#
_entry.id   AF-A0A317U4T0-F1
#
_cell.length_a   1.000
_cell.length_b   1.000
_cell.length_c   1.000
_cell.angle_alpha   90.00
_cell.angle_beta   90.00
_cell.angle_gamma   90.00
#
_symmetry.space_group_name_H-M   'P 1'
#
loop_
_entity.id
_entity.type
_entity.pdbx_description
1 polymer ?
#
loop_
_entity_poly.entity_id
_entity_poly.type
_entity_poly.pdbx_seq_one_letter_code
_entity_poly.pdbx_strand_id
1 'polypeptide(L)'
;MQRTLAKQFLERVTKYLKKQSNPAIIKNTLHDFSLNSLEIRDQGFKNFLAKLTEEPIDLERLIESVKEGLLNNPPICELLAFIEHEELIADLELNEMSEQLQIQLNLLCLFEAFAVTMVNSFTLNEDIYSFTTKQRNTYYPGNPINNFFFCSNRNNFSLFKSLKLVSVDPVITEGAFIRALGDEELSQEEIVKKSKVFIKQHGLALWNAKICPPPLGEMHDDSVKNVSLNILEATWEEKYEEDGQPADNAFAGATLIRLLECLRPSHGYSFKNLVLPEESSITEEGEYSLLPNLIINRLPKRVSQFYVYKEWMHLYTSWNLLFVIRNLDNSKFLMLKLLIPSVLNAIPMQYMETRVFALYLMGNLYHFNKLSIFKDEIHLANGKAILDKWGEINKKYADILLKTCTAELDETPRGVYHDIFGEHTNFSLAYHIANFIRDYDSFRITNDESPSYAIDAT
;
A
#
# COMPACT_ATOMS: atom_id res chain seq x y z
N MET A 1 21.62 19.92 3.89
CA MET A 1 20.95 20.52 5.05
C MET A 1 19.65 19.78 5.40
N GLN A 2 18.69 19.64 4.47
CA GLN A 2 17.42 18.94 4.72
C GLN A 2 17.58 17.50 5.22
N ARG A 3 18.30 16.62 4.49
CA ARG A 3 18.53 15.22 4.94
C ARG A 3 19.18 15.11 6.33
N THR A 4 20.04 16.08 6.69
CA THR A 4 20.70 16.12 8.00
C THR A 4 19.68 16.39 9.12
N LEU A 5 18.80 17.38 8.94
CA LEU A 5 17.74 17.71 9.90
C LEU A 5 16.73 16.57 10.03
N ALA A 6 16.31 15.99 8.90
CA ALA A 6 15.43 14.82 8.92
C ALA A 6 16.05 13.64 9.69
N LYS A 7 17.35 13.38 9.47
CA LYS A 7 18.09 12.37 10.22
C LYS A 7 18.14 12.69 11.71
N GLN A 8 18.39 13.95 12.09
CA GLN A 8 18.40 14.37 13.50
C GLN A 8 17.06 14.10 14.18
N PHE A 9 15.94 14.45 13.54
CA PHE A 9 14.61 14.14 14.06
C PHE A 9 14.38 12.64 14.24
N LEU A 10 14.73 11.83 13.23
CA LEU A 10 14.61 10.37 13.32
C LEU A 10 15.46 9.80 14.47
N GLU A 11 16.68 10.32 14.69
CA GLU A 11 17.50 9.92 15.84
C GLU A 11 16.92 10.36 17.18
N ARG A 12 16.15 11.46 17.24
CA ARG A 12 15.40 11.83 18.45
C ARG A 12 14.28 10.83 18.72
N VAL A 13 13.51 10.46 17.69
CA VAL A 13 12.43 9.47 17.80
C VAL A 13 12.97 8.10 18.24
N THR A 14 14.06 7.62 17.64
CA THR A 14 14.61 6.29 17.95
C THR A 14 15.13 6.14 19.39
N LYS A 15 15.53 7.23 20.05
CA LYS A 15 15.94 7.18 21.48
C LYS A 15 14.83 6.68 22.40
N TYR A 16 13.57 6.83 21.99
CA TYR A 16 12.39 6.41 22.76
C TYR A 16 11.90 5.00 22.37
N LEU A 17 12.53 4.35 21.39
CA LEU A 17 12.18 3.00 20.95
C LEU A 17 13.07 1.94 21.60
N LYS A 18 12.47 0.84 22.01
CA LYS A 18 13.21 -0.39 22.31
C LYS A 18 13.51 -1.12 21.01
N LYS A 19 14.77 -1.50 20.81
CA LYS A 19 15.25 -2.23 19.63
C LYS A 19 14.87 -3.72 19.62
N GLN A 20 13.96 -4.15 20.49
CA GLN A 20 13.49 -5.54 20.55
C GLN A 20 11.97 -5.59 20.41
N SER A 21 11.48 -6.66 19.80
CA SER A 21 10.06 -6.96 19.78
C SER A 21 9.55 -7.30 21.18
N ASN A 22 8.23 -7.21 21.37
CA ASN A 22 7.54 -7.55 22.60
C ASN A 22 6.52 -8.67 22.31
N PRO A 23 6.82 -9.92 22.70
CA PRO A 23 5.96 -11.06 22.46
C PRO A 23 4.52 -10.90 23.00
N ALA A 24 4.34 -10.16 24.09
CA ALA A 24 3.00 -9.91 24.64
C ALA A 24 2.18 -8.98 23.73
N ILE A 25 2.79 -7.95 23.15
CA ILE A 25 2.13 -7.08 22.16
C ILE A 25 1.77 -7.88 20.91
N ILE A 26 2.67 -8.75 20.44
CA ILE A 26 2.42 -9.61 19.28
C ILE A 26 1.26 -10.57 19.55
N LYS A 27 1.26 -11.27 20.69
CA LYS A 27 0.16 -12.18 21.08
C LYS A 27 -1.19 -11.47 21.12
N ASN A 28 -1.25 -10.30 21.75
CA ASN A 28 -2.48 -9.51 21.82
C ASN A 28 -2.93 -9.04 20.42
N THR A 29 -1.99 -8.63 19.58
CA THR A 29 -2.28 -8.23 18.19
C THR A 29 -2.88 -9.40 17.40
N LEU A 30 -2.26 -10.58 17.45
CA LEU A 30 -2.75 -11.76 16.74
C LEU A 30 -4.14 -12.18 17.24
N HIS A 31 -4.40 -12.04 18.54
CA HIS A 31 -5.71 -12.29 19.12
C HIS A 31 -6.74 -11.27 18.64
N ASP A 32 -6.46 -9.97 18.76
CA ASP A 32 -7.39 -8.89 18.40
C ASP A 32 -7.76 -8.91 16.91
N PHE A 33 -6.83 -9.32 16.06
CA PHE A 33 -7.07 -9.51 14.62
C PHE A 33 -7.62 -10.87 14.23
N SER A 34 -7.84 -11.75 15.20
CA SER A 34 -8.21 -13.16 14.99
C SER A 34 -7.23 -13.92 14.10
N LEU A 35 -5.98 -13.45 13.94
CA LEU A 35 -4.95 -14.10 13.13
C LEU A 35 -4.52 -15.45 13.70
N ASN A 36 -4.84 -15.75 14.97
CA ASN A 36 -4.67 -17.08 15.55
C ASN A 36 -5.48 -18.17 14.83
N SER A 37 -6.56 -17.81 14.12
CA SER A 37 -7.35 -18.76 13.32
C SER A 37 -6.92 -18.82 11.85
N LEU A 38 -5.87 -18.10 11.45
CA LEU A 38 -5.30 -18.18 10.11
C LEU A 38 -4.61 -19.54 9.93
N GLU A 39 -5.04 -20.30 8.94
CA GLU A 39 -4.38 -21.54 8.54
C GLU A 39 -3.17 -21.19 7.68
N ILE A 40 -1.96 -21.35 8.22
CA ILE A 40 -0.71 -21.01 7.54
C ILE A 40 -0.04 -22.28 7.01
N ARG A 41 0.08 -22.38 5.68
CA ARG A 41 0.79 -23.48 5.00
C ARG A 41 2.29 -23.21 4.82
N ASP A 42 2.71 -21.96 4.76
CA ASP A 42 4.14 -21.61 4.68
C ASP A 42 4.84 -21.91 6.02
N GLN A 43 5.71 -22.92 6.03
CA GLN A 43 6.32 -23.39 7.27
C GLN A 43 7.35 -22.41 7.84
N GLY A 44 8.05 -21.65 6.99
CA GLY A 44 9.02 -20.65 7.43
C GLY A 44 8.33 -19.53 8.21
N PHE A 45 7.22 -19.03 7.66
CA PHE A 45 6.40 -18.01 8.30
C PHE A 45 5.68 -18.52 9.54
N LYS A 46 5.12 -19.74 9.50
CA LYS A 46 4.48 -20.37 10.66
C LYS A 46 5.43 -20.52 11.85
N ASN A 47 6.65 -21.00 11.60
CA ASN A 47 7.67 -21.14 12.64
C ASN A 47 8.10 -19.77 13.20
N PHE A 48 8.29 -18.79 12.32
CA PHE A 48 8.63 -17.42 12.72
C PHE A 48 7.56 -16.81 13.62
N LEU A 49 6.27 -16.92 13.27
CA LEU A 49 5.19 -16.38 14.09
C LEU A 49 5.11 -17.06 15.47
N ALA A 50 5.26 -18.38 15.54
CA ALA A 50 5.28 -19.10 16.81
C ALA A 50 6.40 -18.54 17.71
N LYS A 51 7.61 -18.43 17.16
CA LYS A 51 8.79 -17.87 17.84
C LYS A 51 8.58 -16.43 18.30
N LEU A 52 8.06 -15.56 17.42
CA LEU A 52 7.80 -14.14 17.69
C LEU A 52 6.80 -13.92 18.84
N THR A 53 5.91 -14.89 19.09
CA THR A 53 4.99 -14.86 20.23
C THR A 53 5.59 -15.36 21.54
N GLU A 54 6.76 -16.00 21.51
CA GLU A 54 7.40 -16.60 22.68
C GLU A 54 8.61 -15.79 23.15
N GLU A 55 9.45 -15.33 22.23
CA GLU A 55 10.69 -14.63 22.54
C GLU A 55 10.87 -13.30 21.77
N PRO A 56 11.49 -12.29 22.39
CA PRO A 56 11.87 -11.06 21.70
C PRO A 56 12.86 -11.33 20.56
N ILE A 57 12.71 -10.61 19.45
CA ILE A 57 13.68 -10.57 18.36
C ILE A 57 14.29 -9.17 18.24
N ASP A 58 15.51 -9.10 17.70
CA ASP A 58 16.16 -7.83 17.38
C ASP A 58 15.47 -7.12 16.21
N LEU A 59 15.20 -5.83 16.39
CA LEU A 59 14.52 -4.95 15.43
C LEU A 59 15.43 -3.83 14.93
N GLU A 60 16.72 -3.80 15.29
CA GLU A 60 17.62 -2.73 14.90
C GLU A 60 17.69 -2.54 13.37
N ARG A 61 17.81 -3.63 12.61
CA ARG A 61 17.83 -3.59 11.14
C ARG A 61 16.50 -3.15 10.54
N LEU A 62 15.38 -3.55 11.13
CA LEU A 62 14.06 -3.10 10.72
C LEU A 62 13.93 -1.59 10.90
N ILE A 63 14.32 -1.06 12.06
CA ILE A 63 14.28 0.37 12.37
C ILE A 63 15.15 1.15 11.37
N GLU A 64 16.37 0.68 11.10
CA GLU A 64 17.28 1.36 10.18
C GLU A 64 16.75 1.35 8.74
N SER A 65 16.17 0.24 8.28
CA SER A 65 15.55 0.16 6.95
C SER A 65 14.39 1.17 6.80
N VAL A 66 13.56 1.32 7.83
CA VAL A 66 12.47 2.32 7.82
C VAL A 66 13.04 3.74 7.78
N LYS A 67 14.07 4.04 8.59
CA LYS A 67 14.72 5.36 8.59
C LYS A 67 15.28 5.70 7.22
N GLU A 68 16.04 4.81 6.60
CA GLU A 68 16.60 5.05 5.28
C GLU A 68 15.50 5.23 4.23
N GLY A 69 14.41 4.46 4.29
CA GLY A 69 13.26 4.68 3.42
C GLY A 69 12.61 6.05 3.55
N LEU A 70 12.42 6.53 4.78
CA LEU A 70 11.90 7.87 5.04
C LEU A 70 12.86 8.97 4.55
N LEU A 71 14.17 8.76 4.69
CA LEU A 71 15.20 9.70 4.22
C LEU A 71 15.37 9.70 2.70
N ASN A 72 15.10 8.56 2.05
CA ASN A 72 15.21 8.38 0.61
C ASN A 72 13.95 8.84 -0.14
N ASN A 73 12.81 8.99 0.54
CA ASN A 73 11.59 9.60 0.00
C ASN A 73 11.64 11.13 0.14
N PRO A 74 11.85 11.92 -0.93
CA PRO A 74 12.13 13.35 -0.80
C PRO A 74 11.00 14.20 -0.17
N PRO A 75 9.71 14.02 -0.53
CA PRO A 75 8.61 14.69 0.17
C PRO A 75 8.61 14.45 1.69
N ILE A 76 8.79 13.20 2.12
CA ILE A 76 8.80 12.83 3.54
C ILE A 76 10.05 13.39 4.23
N CYS A 77 11.20 13.27 3.59
CA CYS A 77 12.47 13.82 4.09
C CYS A 77 12.39 15.34 4.30
N GLU A 78 11.77 16.07 3.38
CA GLU A 78 11.53 17.52 3.52
C GLU A 78 10.60 17.83 4.70
N LEU A 79 9.55 17.04 4.91
CA LEU A 79 8.66 17.20 6.07
C LEU A 79 9.38 16.96 7.40
N LEU A 80 10.15 15.87 7.51
CA LEU A 80 10.88 15.55 8.74
C LEU A 80 11.93 16.62 9.05
N ALA A 81 12.58 17.17 8.01
CA ALA A 81 13.50 18.30 8.17
C ALA A 81 12.79 19.57 8.67
N PHE A 82 11.58 19.84 8.19
CA PHE A 82 10.76 20.97 8.63
C PHE A 82 10.35 20.82 10.10
N ILE A 83 9.90 19.63 10.51
CA ILE A 83 9.54 19.33 11.91
C ILE A 83 10.72 19.60 12.85
N GLU A 84 11.93 19.16 12.48
CA GLU A 84 13.13 19.42 13.28
C GLU A 84 13.50 20.90 13.31
N HIS A 85 13.46 21.56 12.15
CA HIS A 85 13.91 22.94 12.02
C HIS A 85 13.05 23.92 12.84
N GLU A 86 11.74 23.71 12.81
CA GLU A 86 10.75 24.54 13.50
C GLU A 86 10.43 24.01 14.90
N GLU A 87 11.14 22.96 15.36
CA GLU A 87 10.98 22.35 16.70
C GLU A 87 9.52 21.96 17.02
N LEU A 88 8.77 21.47 16.02
CA LEU A 88 7.31 21.30 16.12
C LEU A 88 6.87 20.15 17.03
N ILE A 89 7.78 19.23 17.36
CA ILE A 89 7.54 18.10 18.26
C ILE A 89 8.62 18.12 19.34
N ALA A 90 8.20 18.30 20.59
CA ALA A 90 9.08 18.31 21.74
C ALA A 90 9.48 16.89 22.18
N ASP A 91 10.64 16.77 22.83
CA ASP A 91 11.08 15.50 23.44
C ASP A 91 10.11 14.97 24.51
N LEU A 92 9.35 15.86 25.17
CA LEU A 92 8.28 15.47 26.09
C LEU A 92 7.13 14.75 25.35
N GLU A 93 6.69 15.27 24.20
CA GLU A 93 5.65 14.65 23.38
C GLU A 93 6.13 13.28 22.83
N LEU A 94 7.40 13.19 22.41
CA LEU A 94 8.00 11.92 21.99
C LEU A 94 8.01 10.88 23.11
N ASN A 95 8.32 11.31 24.34
CA ASN A 95 8.29 10.45 25.51
C ASN A 95 6.87 9.98 25.84
N GLU A 96 5.88 10.89 25.80
CA GLU A 96 4.46 10.58 26.02
C GLU A 96 3.91 9.60 24.97
N MET A 97 4.39 9.69 23.72
CA MET A 97 4.00 8.79 22.64
C MET A 97 4.78 7.48 22.59
N SER A 98 5.83 7.31 23.41
CA SER A 98 6.79 6.20 23.29
C SER A 98 6.13 4.80 23.34
N GLU A 99 5.11 4.61 24.17
CA GLU A 99 4.37 3.34 24.24
C GLU A 99 3.62 3.06 22.92
N GLN A 100 2.96 4.07 22.35
CA GLN A 100 2.24 3.95 21.09
C GLN A 100 3.20 3.69 19.92
N LEU A 101 4.34 4.38 19.90
CA LEU A 101 5.41 4.14 18.93
C LEU A 101 5.98 2.72 19.05
N GLN A 102 6.11 2.19 20.28
CA GLN A 102 6.55 0.82 20.50
C GLN A 102 5.53 -0.21 20.01
N ILE A 103 4.24 0.05 20.18
CA ILE A 103 3.17 -0.78 19.61
C ILE A 103 3.27 -0.76 18.08
N GLN A 104 3.40 0.41 17.47
CA GLN A 104 3.54 0.56 16.02
C GLN A 104 4.77 -0.17 15.48
N LEU A 105 5.91 -0.12 16.16
CA LEU A 105 7.11 -0.86 15.78
C LEU A 105 6.89 -2.39 15.80
N ASN A 106 6.17 -2.90 16.80
CA ASN A 106 5.83 -4.34 16.88
C ASN A 106 4.85 -4.76 15.78
N LEU A 107 3.85 -3.92 15.49
CA LEU A 107 2.95 -4.12 14.36
C LEU A 107 3.72 -4.10 13.04
N LEU A 108 4.65 -3.16 12.87
CA LEU A 108 5.48 -3.04 11.68
C LEU A 108 6.34 -4.30 11.46
N CYS A 109 6.94 -4.84 12.52
CA CYS A 109 7.64 -6.13 12.48
C CYS A 109 6.73 -7.25 11.99
N LEU A 110 5.51 -7.35 12.54
CA LEU A 110 4.55 -8.38 12.14
C LEU A 110 4.14 -8.22 10.66
N PHE A 111 3.81 -7.00 10.22
CA PHE A 111 3.35 -6.77 8.85
C PHE A 111 4.45 -6.81 7.81
N GLU A 112 5.70 -6.49 8.17
CA GLU A 112 6.84 -6.78 7.31
C GLU A 112 6.96 -8.28 7.07
N ALA A 113 6.85 -9.11 8.12
CA ALA A 113 6.87 -10.56 7.97
C ALA A 113 5.76 -11.07 7.05
N PHE A 114 4.53 -10.55 7.21
CA PHE A 114 3.44 -10.86 6.28
C PHE A 114 3.74 -10.41 4.85
N ALA A 115 4.12 -9.15 4.65
CA ALA A 115 4.31 -8.57 3.31
C ALA A 115 5.41 -9.29 2.53
N VAL A 116 6.59 -9.48 3.14
CA VAL A 116 7.72 -10.15 2.49
C VAL A 116 7.41 -11.62 2.22
N THR A 117 6.68 -12.31 3.10
CA THR A 117 6.27 -13.69 2.85
C THR A 117 5.19 -13.74 1.76
N MET A 118 4.19 -12.86 1.75
CA MET A 118 3.12 -12.85 0.75
C MET A 118 3.65 -12.77 -0.69
N VAL A 119 4.69 -11.95 -0.91
CA VAL A 119 5.29 -11.84 -2.25
C VAL A 119 6.22 -13.01 -2.58
N ASN A 120 6.78 -13.71 -1.60
CA ASN A 120 7.76 -14.79 -1.84
C ASN A 120 7.23 -16.23 -1.72
N SER A 121 6.12 -16.44 -0.99
CA SER A 121 5.50 -17.76 -0.75
C SER A 121 4.56 -18.17 -1.88
N PHE A 122 4.39 -19.49 -2.07
CA PHE A 122 3.40 -20.05 -2.98
C PHE A 122 1.97 -20.13 -2.42
N THR A 123 1.80 -20.11 -1.10
CA THR A 123 0.50 -20.42 -0.45
C THR A 123 -0.10 -19.26 0.33
N LEU A 124 0.71 -18.42 0.97
CA LEU A 124 0.24 -17.41 1.94
C LEU A 124 -0.83 -16.44 1.38
N ASN A 125 -0.77 -16.04 0.11
CA ASN A 125 -1.81 -15.18 -0.48
C ASN A 125 -3.19 -15.86 -0.49
N GLU A 126 -3.24 -17.16 -0.82
CA GLU A 126 -4.48 -17.94 -0.78
C GLU A 126 -4.93 -18.18 0.67
N ASP A 127 -4.00 -18.40 1.61
CA ASP A 127 -4.29 -18.54 3.04
C ASP A 127 -4.97 -17.27 3.59
N ILE A 128 -4.41 -16.10 3.27
CA ILE A 128 -4.95 -14.80 3.68
C ILE A 128 -6.30 -14.53 3.01
N TYR A 129 -6.44 -14.79 1.71
CA TYR A 129 -7.72 -14.64 1.02
C TYR A 129 -8.81 -15.55 1.63
N SER A 130 -8.47 -16.80 1.94
CA SER A 130 -9.41 -17.74 2.58
C SER A 130 -9.79 -17.30 3.99
N PHE A 131 -8.86 -16.69 4.72
CA PHE A 131 -9.12 -16.13 6.04
C PHE A 131 -10.02 -14.89 5.99
N THR A 132 -9.73 -13.91 5.13
CA THR A 132 -10.53 -12.68 5.02
C THR A 132 -11.94 -12.97 4.49
N THR A 133 -12.09 -13.90 3.55
CA THR A 133 -13.42 -14.31 3.06
C THR A 133 -14.27 -14.94 4.17
N LYS A 134 -13.69 -15.76 5.04
CA LYS A 134 -14.35 -16.27 6.25
C LYS A 134 -14.76 -15.12 7.20
N GLN A 135 -13.88 -14.12 7.40
CA GLN A 135 -14.18 -12.96 8.26
C GLN A 135 -15.32 -12.08 7.74
N ARG A 136 -15.39 -11.86 6.42
CA ARG A 136 -16.46 -11.05 5.79
C ARG A 136 -17.85 -11.65 6.02
N ASN A 137 -17.93 -12.97 6.16
CA ASN A 137 -19.14 -13.74 6.45
C ASN A 137 -20.31 -13.37 5.51
N THR A 138 -20.07 -13.52 4.20
CA THR A 138 -21.07 -13.26 3.15
C THR A 138 -21.49 -14.57 2.48
N TYR A 139 -22.71 -14.62 1.94
CA TYR A 139 -23.22 -15.81 1.23
C TYR A 139 -22.44 -16.16 -0.04
N TYR A 140 -21.80 -15.18 -0.68
CA TYR A 140 -21.02 -15.33 -1.92
C TYR A 140 -19.73 -14.49 -1.82
N PRO A 141 -18.69 -14.97 -1.11
CA PRO A 141 -17.50 -14.18 -0.81
C PRO A 141 -16.60 -13.92 -2.01
N GLY A 142 -16.69 -14.75 -3.06
CA GLY A 142 -15.99 -14.52 -4.34
C GLY A 142 -16.68 -13.53 -5.27
N ASN A 143 -17.88 -13.04 -4.90
CA ASN A 143 -18.63 -12.07 -5.70
C ASN A 143 -18.41 -10.64 -5.15
N PRO A 144 -17.78 -9.75 -5.93
CA PRO A 144 -17.42 -8.42 -5.45
C PRO A 144 -18.64 -7.52 -5.22
N ILE A 145 -19.72 -7.66 -5.98
CA ILE A 145 -21.00 -6.95 -5.73
C ILE A 145 -21.60 -7.43 -4.41
N ASN A 146 -21.56 -8.74 -4.15
CA ASN A 146 -22.08 -9.29 -2.91
C ASN A 146 -21.27 -8.79 -1.70
N ASN A 147 -19.94 -8.74 -1.83
CA ASN A 147 -19.08 -8.17 -0.80
C ASN A 147 -19.38 -6.68 -0.57
N PHE A 148 -19.59 -5.91 -1.63
CA PHE A 148 -19.92 -4.48 -1.51
C PHE A 148 -21.23 -4.25 -0.74
N PHE A 149 -22.28 -5.02 -1.03
CA PHE A 149 -23.62 -4.78 -0.46
C PHE A 149 -23.92 -5.56 0.83
N PHE A 150 -23.33 -6.74 1.03
CA PHE A 150 -23.79 -7.73 2.02
C PHE A 150 -22.68 -8.27 2.95
N CYS A 151 -21.53 -7.60 3.08
CA CYS A 151 -20.58 -7.93 4.15
C CYS A 151 -21.17 -7.71 5.55
N SER A 152 -20.95 -8.67 6.45
CA SER A 152 -21.32 -8.51 7.86
C SER A 152 -20.52 -7.36 8.50
N ASN A 153 -21.13 -6.62 9.44
CA ASN A 153 -20.57 -5.41 10.09
C ASN A 153 -20.57 -4.09 9.29
N ARG A 154 -21.49 -3.89 8.33
CA ARG A 154 -21.60 -2.62 7.57
C ARG A 154 -21.94 -1.38 8.38
N ASN A 155 -22.45 -1.51 9.61
CA ASN A 155 -23.07 -0.40 10.36
C ASN A 155 -22.16 0.83 10.57
N ASN A 156 -20.85 0.74 10.30
CA ASN A 156 -19.89 1.85 10.40
C ASN A 156 -19.04 2.11 9.13
N PHE A 157 -19.39 1.59 7.95
CA PHE A 157 -18.60 1.82 6.72
C PHE A 157 -19.09 3.04 5.93
N SER A 158 -18.17 3.94 5.56
CA SER A 158 -18.41 4.94 4.52
C SER A 158 -18.41 4.28 3.14
N LEU A 159 -18.99 4.97 2.14
CA LEU A 159 -18.99 4.50 0.75
C LEU A 159 -17.57 4.23 0.25
N PHE A 160 -16.64 5.14 0.54
CA PHE A 160 -15.22 4.99 0.22
C PHE A 160 -14.62 3.70 0.84
N LYS A 161 -14.85 3.48 2.14
CA LYS A 161 -14.36 2.27 2.85
C LYS A 161 -14.90 0.98 2.21
N SER A 162 -16.17 0.97 1.80
CA SER A 162 -16.77 -0.17 1.09
C SER A 162 -16.20 -0.38 -0.32
N LEU A 163 -15.95 0.70 -1.08
CA LEU A 163 -15.31 0.62 -2.40
C LEU A 163 -13.89 0.05 -2.31
N LYS A 164 -13.10 0.55 -1.35
CA LYS A 164 -11.72 0.08 -1.14
C LYS A 164 -11.60 -1.37 -0.77
N LEU A 165 -12.56 -1.93 -0.04
CA LEU A 165 -12.58 -3.36 0.27
C LEU A 165 -12.69 -4.24 -0.97
N VAL A 166 -13.41 -3.78 -2.00
CA VAL A 166 -13.73 -4.57 -3.19
C VAL A 166 -12.77 -4.28 -4.34
N SER A 167 -12.20 -3.07 -4.42
CA SER A 167 -11.28 -2.69 -5.51
C SER A 167 -9.94 -3.43 -5.47
N VAL A 168 -9.56 -3.99 -4.31
CA VAL A 168 -8.30 -4.75 -4.13
C VAL A 168 -8.47 -6.26 -4.20
N ASP A 169 -9.71 -6.77 -4.19
CA ASP A 169 -10.00 -8.22 -4.31
C ASP A 169 -9.36 -8.85 -5.55
N PRO A 170 -9.40 -8.23 -6.75
CA PRO A 170 -8.85 -8.83 -7.96
C PRO A 170 -7.37 -9.10 -7.83
N VAL A 171 -6.62 -8.14 -7.28
CA VAL A 171 -5.17 -8.23 -7.17
C VAL A 171 -4.75 -9.33 -6.20
N ILE A 172 -5.45 -9.50 -5.06
CA ILE A 172 -5.11 -10.62 -4.16
C ILE A 172 -5.50 -11.97 -4.76
N THR A 173 -6.62 -12.07 -5.48
CA THR A 173 -7.05 -13.34 -6.09
C THR A 173 -6.12 -13.74 -7.23
N GLU A 174 -5.69 -12.76 -8.03
CA GLU A 174 -4.66 -12.94 -9.04
C GLU A 174 -3.33 -13.31 -8.40
N GLY A 175 -2.89 -12.58 -7.36
CA GLY A 175 -1.68 -12.88 -6.60
C GLY A 175 -1.67 -14.30 -6.03
N ALA A 176 -2.78 -14.75 -5.45
CA ALA A 176 -2.94 -16.12 -4.99
C ALA A 176 -2.87 -17.12 -6.14
N PHE A 177 -3.53 -16.82 -7.26
CA PHE A 177 -3.53 -17.70 -8.43
C PHE A 177 -2.13 -17.83 -9.07
N ILE A 178 -1.43 -16.72 -9.34
CA ILE A 178 -0.10 -16.77 -9.97
C ILE A 178 0.93 -17.47 -9.10
N ARG A 179 0.81 -17.38 -7.77
CA ARG A 179 1.63 -18.13 -6.82
C ARG A 179 1.26 -19.61 -6.79
N ALA A 180 -0.02 -19.97 -6.91
CA ALA A 180 -0.47 -21.35 -7.02
C ALA A 180 -0.05 -22.06 -8.33
N LEU A 181 0.39 -21.30 -9.35
CA LEU A 181 0.99 -21.89 -10.56
C LEU A 181 2.36 -22.52 -10.30
N GLY A 182 3.02 -22.19 -9.18
CA GLY A 182 4.31 -22.73 -8.80
C GLY A 182 5.50 -22.10 -9.53
N ASP A 183 6.60 -22.84 -9.55
CA ASP A 183 7.91 -22.45 -10.07
C ASP A 183 8.17 -22.87 -11.53
N GLU A 184 7.28 -23.68 -12.10
CA GLU A 184 7.38 -24.16 -13.47
C GLU A 184 6.81 -23.13 -14.47
N GLU A 185 7.48 -22.99 -15.62
CA GLU A 185 6.91 -22.30 -16.78
C GLU A 185 5.82 -23.18 -17.42
N LEU A 186 4.65 -22.59 -17.65
CA LEU A 186 3.45 -23.29 -18.09
C LEU A 186 2.97 -22.66 -19.39
N SER A 187 2.38 -23.48 -20.27
CA SER A 187 1.73 -22.98 -21.47
C SER A 187 0.48 -22.16 -21.12
N GLN A 188 0.06 -21.27 -22.02
CA GLN A 188 -1.14 -20.46 -21.82
C GLN A 188 -2.40 -21.34 -21.66
N GLU A 189 -2.48 -22.46 -22.37
CA GLU A 189 -3.59 -23.40 -22.26
C GLU A 189 -3.68 -24.03 -20.86
N GLU A 190 -2.53 -24.39 -20.26
CA GLU A 190 -2.47 -24.91 -18.91
C GLU A 190 -2.85 -23.87 -17.87
N ILE A 191 -2.39 -22.62 -18.06
CA ILE A 191 -2.78 -21.49 -17.21
C ILE A 191 -4.30 -21.30 -17.24
N VAL A 192 -4.90 -21.27 -18.43
CA VAL A 192 -6.36 -21.16 -18.60
C VAL A 192 -7.10 -22.33 -17.95
N LYS A 193 -6.56 -23.55 -18.01
CA LYS A 193 -7.17 -24.72 -17.36
C LYS A 193 -7.11 -24.57 -15.83
N LYS A 194 -5.96 -24.18 -15.29
CA LYS A 194 -5.78 -23.98 -13.85
C LYS A 194 -6.60 -22.82 -13.32
N SER A 195 -6.77 -21.73 -14.08
CA SER A 195 -7.60 -20.60 -13.66
C SER A 195 -9.07 -21.00 -13.50
N LYS A 196 -9.63 -21.78 -14.43
CA LYS A 196 -10.99 -22.30 -14.31
C LYS A 196 -11.20 -23.14 -13.05
N VAL A 197 -10.20 -23.93 -12.66
CA VAL A 197 -10.23 -24.72 -11.42
C VAL A 197 -10.20 -23.79 -10.21
N PHE A 198 -9.30 -22.81 -10.19
CA PHE A 198 -9.18 -21.84 -9.10
C PHE A 198 -10.45 -20.99 -8.91
N ILE A 199 -11.02 -20.48 -10.00
CA ILE A 199 -12.30 -19.73 -10.02
C ILE A 199 -13.41 -20.57 -9.39
N LYS A 200 -13.53 -21.85 -9.77
CA LYS A 200 -14.54 -22.75 -9.24
C LYS A 200 -14.32 -23.06 -7.76
N GLN A 201 -13.07 -23.31 -7.36
CA GLN A 201 -12.70 -23.60 -5.98
C GLN A 201 -13.07 -22.46 -5.03
N HIS A 202 -12.82 -21.22 -5.46
CA HIS A 202 -13.03 -20.02 -4.65
C HIS A 202 -14.34 -19.27 -4.93
N GLY A 203 -15.19 -19.82 -5.81
CA GLY A 203 -16.47 -19.22 -6.18
C GLY A 203 -16.35 -17.80 -6.73
N LEU A 204 -15.26 -17.52 -7.47
CA LEU A 204 -14.98 -16.18 -7.99
C LEU A 204 -15.97 -15.79 -9.08
N ALA A 205 -16.44 -14.54 -9.06
CA ALA A 205 -17.40 -14.03 -10.04
C ALA A 205 -17.03 -12.63 -10.53
N LEU A 206 -17.62 -12.23 -11.65
CA LEU A 206 -17.44 -10.92 -12.27
C LEU A 206 -15.95 -10.62 -12.52
N TRP A 207 -15.45 -9.47 -12.09
CA TRP A 207 -14.06 -9.08 -12.28
C TRP A 207 -13.07 -9.90 -11.43
N ASN A 208 -13.50 -10.52 -10.32
CA ASN A 208 -12.65 -11.48 -9.59
C ASN A 208 -12.43 -12.79 -10.36
N ALA A 209 -13.30 -13.11 -11.34
CA ALA A 209 -13.12 -14.28 -12.21
C ALA A 209 -12.21 -13.99 -13.41
N LYS A 210 -11.76 -12.74 -13.61
CA LYS A 210 -10.83 -12.35 -14.68
C LYS A 210 -9.37 -12.62 -14.26
N ILE A 211 -9.07 -13.84 -13.82
CA ILE A 211 -7.72 -14.25 -13.41
C ILE A 211 -7.09 -15.15 -14.47
N CYS A 212 -6.27 -14.57 -15.34
CA CYS A 212 -5.50 -15.31 -16.32
C CYS A 212 -4.33 -14.42 -16.76
N PRO A 213 -3.14 -14.55 -16.14
CA PRO A 213 -2.02 -13.74 -16.54
C PRO A 213 -1.72 -13.98 -18.03
N PRO A 214 -1.35 -12.93 -18.77
CA PRO A 214 -0.82 -13.09 -20.11
C PRO A 214 0.50 -13.88 -20.09
N PRO A 215 0.97 -14.36 -21.25
CA PRO A 215 2.28 -14.93 -21.41
C PRO A 215 3.40 -14.06 -20.82
N LEU A 216 4.47 -14.70 -20.35
CA LEU A 216 5.62 -14.00 -19.78
C LEU A 216 6.26 -13.07 -20.82
N GLY A 217 6.60 -11.86 -20.39
CA GLY A 217 7.20 -10.84 -21.25
C GLY A 217 6.20 -10.01 -22.07
N GLU A 218 4.92 -10.39 -22.11
CA GLU A 218 3.89 -9.48 -22.64
C GLU A 218 3.68 -8.32 -21.66
N MET A 219 3.66 -7.11 -22.23
CA MET A 219 3.54 -5.86 -21.49
C MET A 219 2.27 -5.14 -21.93
N HIS A 220 1.50 -4.66 -20.96
CA HIS A 220 0.27 -3.89 -21.16
C HIS A 220 0.25 -2.70 -20.21
N ASP A 221 -0.70 -1.78 -20.36
CA ASP A 221 -0.82 -0.62 -19.46
C ASP A 221 -2.19 -0.54 -18.79
N ASP A 222 -3.01 -1.59 -18.89
CA ASP A 222 -4.36 -1.61 -18.31
C ASP A 222 -4.38 -1.37 -16.78
N SER A 223 -3.28 -1.68 -16.10
CA SER A 223 -3.08 -1.36 -14.69
C SER A 223 -3.19 0.14 -14.39
N VAL A 224 -2.84 1.02 -15.34
CA VAL A 224 -2.98 2.48 -15.21
C VAL A 224 -4.40 2.86 -14.84
N LYS A 225 -5.41 2.30 -15.53
CA LYS A 225 -6.84 2.61 -15.31
C LYS A 225 -7.27 2.29 -13.88
N ASN A 226 -6.88 1.11 -13.39
CA ASN A 226 -7.21 0.65 -12.05
C ASN A 226 -6.52 1.50 -10.96
N VAL A 227 -5.25 1.84 -11.16
CA VAL A 227 -4.49 2.66 -10.20
C VAL A 227 -5.02 4.10 -10.18
N SER A 228 -5.28 4.68 -11.35
CA SER A 228 -5.87 6.01 -11.53
C SER A 228 -7.23 6.12 -10.86
N LEU A 229 -8.13 5.14 -11.07
CA LEU A 229 -9.43 5.11 -10.38
C LEU A 229 -9.27 5.04 -8.85
N ASN A 230 -8.32 4.22 -8.37
CA ASN A 230 -8.06 4.13 -6.94
C ASN A 230 -7.55 5.44 -6.33
N ILE A 231 -6.77 6.22 -7.09
CA ILE A 231 -6.32 7.56 -6.68
C ILE A 231 -7.48 8.55 -6.72
N LEU A 232 -8.31 8.50 -7.76
CA LEU A 232 -9.47 9.36 -7.91
C LEU A 232 -10.41 9.26 -6.71
N GLU A 233 -10.78 8.04 -6.33
CA GLU A 233 -11.65 7.77 -5.18
C GLU A 233 -11.10 8.37 -3.88
N ALA A 234 -9.78 8.24 -3.64
CA ALA A 234 -9.15 8.77 -2.43
C ALA A 234 -8.96 10.29 -2.49
N THR A 235 -8.69 10.83 -3.67
CA THR A 235 -8.60 12.29 -3.90
C THR A 235 -9.95 12.96 -3.70
N TRP A 236 -11.04 12.29 -4.05
CA TRP A 236 -12.41 12.76 -3.80
C TRP A 236 -12.78 12.76 -2.31
N GLU A 237 -12.34 11.75 -1.55
CA GLU A 237 -12.59 11.61 -0.11
C GLU A 237 -11.72 12.54 0.75
N GLU A 238 -10.70 13.21 0.18
CA GLU A 238 -9.87 14.16 0.93
C GLU A 238 -10.71 15.24 1.60
N LYS A 239 -10.44 15.48 2.88
CA LYS A 239 -11.05 16.57 3.63
C LYS A 239 -10.70 17.91 2.99
N TYR A 240 -11.73 18.70 2.71
CA TYR A 240 -11.63 20.08 2.28
C TYR A 240 -11.11 20.95 3.42
N GLU A 241 -10.53 22.09 3.05
CA GLU A 241 -10.17 23.15 3.99
C GLU A 241 -11.44 23.78 4.61
N GLU A 242 -11.27 24.55 5.69
CA GLU A 242 -12.39 25.14 6.45
C GLU A 242 -13.27 26.08 5.60
N ASP A 243 -12.73 26.62 4.51
CA ASP A 243 -13.42 27.47 3.54
C ASP A 243 -14.11 26.69 2.41
N GLY A 244 -14.05 25.36 2.45
CA GLY A 244 -14.62 24.46 1.45
C GLY A 244 -13.76 24.26 0.20
N GLN A 245 -12.52 24.76 0.17
CA GLN A 245 -11.59 24.51 -0.94
C GLN A 245 -10.90 23.14 -0.81
N PRO A 246 -10.51 22.49 -1.93
CA PRO A 246 -9.72 21.27 -1.87
C PRO A 246 -8.37 21.53 -1.20
N ALA A 247 -8.00 20.68 -0.24
CA ALA A 247 -6.70 20.77 0.41
C ALA A 247 -5.55 20.48 -0.58
N ASP A 248 -4.37 21.02 -0.31
CA ASP A 248 -3.21 20.89 -1.21
C ASP A 248 -2.83 19.44 -1.57
N ASN A 249 -3.10 18.47 -0.67
CA ASN A 249 -2.88 17.05 -0.94
C ASN A 249 -3.78 16.50 -2.07
N ALA A 250 -4.97 17.06 -2.25
CA ALA A 250 -5.88 16.65 -3.32
C ALA A 250 -5.32 17.02 -4.71
N PHE A 251 -4.64 18.16 -4.83
CA PHE A 251 -3.96 18.54 -6.08
C PHE A 251 -2.85 17.56 -6.44
N ALA A 252 -2.06 17.10 -5.45
CA ALA A 252 -1.06 16.07 -5.68
C ALA A 252 -1.68 14.74 -6.15
N GLY A 253 -2.83 14.34 -5.60
CA GLY A 253 -3.59 13.17 -6.04
C GLY A 253 -4.02 13.25 -7.51
N ALA A 254 -4.57 14.39 -7.92
CA ALA A 254 -4.94 14.65 -9.31
C ALA A 254 -3.73 14.60 -10.26
N THR A 255 -2.61 15.20 -9.88
CA THR A 255 -1.36 15.14 -10.66
C THR A 255 -0.82 13.71 -10.79
N LEU A 256 -0.90 12.88 -9.74
CA LEU A 256 -0.48 11.48 -9.81
C LEU A 256 -1.28 10.69 -10.86
N ILE A 257 -2.59 10.96 -11.02
CA ILE A 257 -3.43 10.39 -12.08
C ILE A 257 -2.93 10.85 -13.45
N ARG A 258 -2.75 12.16 -13.63
CA ARG A 258 -2.30 12.75 -14.90
C ARG A 258 -0.96 12.16 -15.36
N LEU A 259 -0.01 12.02 -14.43
CA LEU A 259 1.29 11.40 -14.72
C LEU A 259 1.17 9.94 -15.15
N LEU A 260 0.30 9.14 -14.50
CA LEU A 260 0.09 7.75 -14.91
C LEU A 260 -0.51 7.65 -16.31
N GLU A 261 -1.51 8.48 -16.63
CA GLU A 261 -2.18 8.46 -17.93
C GLU A 261 -1.30 9.00 -19.06
N CYS A 262 -0.41 9.95 -18.76
CA CYS A 262 0.56 10.48 -19.72
C CYS A 262 1.71 9.49 -19.97
N LEU A 263 2.33 8.98 -18.89
CA LEU A 263 3.53 8.13 -18.99
C LEU A 263 3.22 6.68 -19.34
N ARG A 264 1.98 6.23 -19.11
CA ARG A 264 1.46 4.88 -19.40
C ARG A 264 2.45 3.77 -19.00
N PRO A 265 2.86 3.69 -17.71
CA PRO A 265 3.79 2.68 -17.26
C PRO A 265 3.31 1.28 -17.61
N SER A 266 4.24 0.46 -18.09
CA SER A 266 3.95 -0.91 -18.48
C SER A 266 3.73 -1.81 -17.27
N HIS A 267 3.02 -2.90 -17.52
CA HIS A 267 2.65 -3.94 -16.58
C HIS A 267 2.87 -5.29 -17.25
N GLY A 268 3.48 -6.23 -16.55
CA GLY A 268 3.70 -7.58 -17.05
C GLY A 268 4.14 -8.55 -15.98
N TYR A 269 4.40 -9.79 -16.38
CA TYR A 269 4.76 -10.88 -15.46
C TYR A 269 6.17 -11.37 -15.75
N SER A 270 6.93 -11.65 -14.70
CA SER A 270 8.25 -12.25 -14.82
C SER A 270 8.50 -13.27 -13.71
N PHE A 271 9.48 -14.15 -13.92
CA PHE A 271 9.98 -15.02 -12.87
C PHE A 271 11.02 -14.30 -12.02
N LYS A 272 10.82 -14.32 -10.70
CA LYS A 272 11.79 -13.84 -9.72
C LYS A 272 11.99 -14.88 -8.63
N ASN A 273 13.24 -15.06 -8.22
CA ASN A 273 13.58 -15.91 -7.09
C ASN A 273 13.20 -15.24 -5.77
N LEU A 274 13.32 -13.92 -5.71
CA LEU A 274 13.12 -13.11 -4.54
C LEU A 274 12.51 -11.75 -4.92
N VAL A 275 11.57 -11.29 -4.09
CA VAL A 275 11.05 -9.92 -4.07
C VAL A 275 11.34 -9.39 -2.67
N LEU A 276 12.32 -8.50 -2.56
CA LEU A 276 12.80 -7.97 -1.29
C LEU A 276 12.93 -6.45 -1.42
N PRO A 277 12.76 -5.68 -0.33
CA PRO A 277 13.06 -4.26 -0.34
C PRO A 277 14.53 -3.98 -0.67
N GLU A 278 14.78 -2.80 -1.25
CA GLU A 278 16.11 -2.30 -1.59
C GLU A 278 17.06 -2.46 -0.40
N GLU A 279 18.31 -2.85 -0.69
CA GLU A 279 19.40 -3.07 0.29
C GLU A 279 19.20 -4.21 1.30
N SER A 280 18.05 -4.88 1.28
CA SER A 280 17.83 -6.10 2.07
C SER A 280 18.29 -7.36 1.33
N SER A 281 18.62 -8.39 2.09
CA SER A 281 19.13 -9.66 1.59
C SER A 281 18.62 -10.85 2.41
N ILE A 282 19.04 -12.04 2.01
CA ILE A 282 18.86 -13.27 2.79
C ILE A 282 20.24 -13.90 3.05
N THR A 283 20.39 -14.62 4.17
CA THR A 283 21.64 -15.34 4.52
C THR A 283 21.85 -16.57 3.62
N GLU A 284 22.79 -17.47 3.89
CA GLU A 284 22.88 -18.73 3.13
C GLU A 284 21.73 -19.69 3.50
N GLU A 285 21.29 -19.66 4.75
CA GLU A 285 20.29 -20.56 5.36
C GLU A 285 18.83 -20.22 5.01
N GLY A 286 18.58 -19.05 4.40
CA GLY A 286 17.21 -18.62 4.07
C GLY A 286 16.71 -17.44 4.90
N GLU A 287 17.46 -17.03 5.91
CA GLU A 287 16.98 -16.04 6.88
C GLU A 287 16.94 -14.63 6.29
N TYR A 288 15.86 -13.93 6.55
CA TYR A 288 15.67 -12.56 6.09
C TYR A 288 16.49 -11.56 6.91
N SER A 289 17.26 -10.71 6.22
CA SER A 289 18.19 -9.78 6.86
C SER A 289 17.54 -8.77 7.81
N LEU A 290 16.27 -8.37 7.59
CA LEU A 290 15.57 -7.41 8.45
C LEU A 290 14.86 -8.06 9.64
N LEU A 291 14.48 -9.34 9.52
CA LEU A 291 13.75 -10.08 10.53
C LEU A 291 14.45 -11.44 10.77
N PRO A 292 15.32 -11.52 11.79
CA PRO A 292 16.04 -12.76 12.10
C PRO A 292 15.11 -13.96 12.22
N ASN A 293 15.56 -15.12 11.73
CA ASN A 293 14.84 -16.40 11.75
C ASN A 293 13.56 -16.48 10.89
N LEU A 294 13.18 -15.42 10.17
CA LEU A 294 12.16 -15.54 9.13
C LEU A 294 12.80 -16.16 7.88
N ILE A 295 12.39 -17.39 7.53
CA ILE A 295 12.88 -18.09 6.33
C ILE A 295 12.05 -17.70 5.11
N ILE A 296 12.71 -17.23 4.06
CA ILE A 296 12.07 -16.81 2.80
C ILE A 296 12.25 -17.86 1.71
N ASN A 297 11.17 -18.17 1.00
CA ASN A 297 11.19 -19.07 -0.14
C ASN A 297 11.95 -18.43 -1.33
N ARG A 298 12.95 -19.16 -1.85
CA ARG A 298 13.86 -18.73 -2.93
C ARG A 298 13.54 -19.29 -4.30
N LEU A 299 12.57 -20.22 -4.37
CA LEU A 299 12.21 -20.86 -5.63
C LEU A 299 11.67 -19.81 -6.60
N PRO A 300 11.98 -19.89 -7.90
CA PRO A 300 11.49 -18.95 -8.87
C PRO A 300 9.95 -18.92 -8.82
N LYS A 301 9.37 -17.73 -8.87
CA LYS A 301 7.92 -17.56 -8.88
C LYS A 301 7.51 -16.45 -9.84
N ARG A 302 6.31 -16.57 -10.40
CA ARG A 302 5.72 -15.52 -11.23
C ARG A 302 5.35 -14.35 -10.33
N VAL A 303 5.80 -13.15 -10.68
CA VAL A 303 5.49 -11.91 -9.98
C VAL A 303 4.88 -10.91 -10.96
N SER A 304 3.94 -10.11 -10.46
CA SER A 304 3.35 -9.00 -11.20
C SER A 304 4.25 -7.77 -11.08
N GLN A 305 4.67 -7.21 -12.21
CA GLN A 305 5.57 -6.06 -12.25
C GLN A 305 4.89 -4.87 -12.91
N PHE A 306 4.88 -3.72 -12.22
CA PHE A 306 4.31 -2.48 -12.72
C PHE A 306 5.38 -1.40 -12.73
N TYR A 307 5.87 -1.04 -13.91
CA TYR A 307 7.09 -0.25 -14.12
C TYR A 307 6.85 1.25 -13.93
N VAL A 308 6.59 1.65 -12.68
CA VAL A 308 6.46 3.06 -12.28
C VAL A 308 7.81 3.71 -12.01
N TYR A 309 7.86 5.02 -12.23
CA TYR A 309 8.99 5.87 -11.89
C TYR A 309 9.15 6.00 -10.37
N LYS A 310 10.40 6.02 -9.90
CA LYS A 310 10.72 6.07 -8.47
C LYS A 310 10.18 7.33 -7.81
N GLU A 311 10.24 8.46 -8.49
CA GLU A 311 9.74 9.75 -7.99
C GLU A 311 8.21 9.77 -7.90
N TRP A 312 7.52 9.15 -8.85
CA TRP A 312 6.06 8.96 -8.77
C TRP A 312 5.70 8.09 -7.56
N MET A 313 6.42 6.99 -7.34
CA MET A 313 6.25 6.11 -6.17
C MET A 313 6.49 6.86 -4.86
N HIS A 314 7.51 7.73 -4.79
CA HIS A 314 7.80 8.54 -3.61
C HIS A 314 6.67 9.52 -3.30
N LEU A 315 6.21 10.28 -4.30
CA LEU A 315 5.09 11.20 -4.14
C LEU A 315 3.82 10.44 -3.76
N TYR A 316 3.51 9.34 -4.43
CA TYR A 316 2.34 8.51 -4.15
C TYR A 316 2.35 7.96 -2.71
N THR A 317 3.49 7.50 -2.22
CA THR A 317 3.65 7.03 -0.83
C THR A 317 3.40 8.16 0.17
N SER A 318 4.01 9.32 -0.06
CA SER A 318 3.85 10.51 0.79
C SER A 318 2.41 11.03 0.81
N TRP A 319 1.80 11.16 -0.38
CA TRP A 319 0.41 11.56 -0.56
C TRP A 319 -0.55 10.61 0.14
N ASN A 320 -0.35 9.29 -0.02
CA ASN A 320 -1.24 8.28 0.55
C ASN A 320 -1.08 8.18 2.07
N LEU A 321 0.10 8.45 2.62
CA LEU A 321 0.32 8.54 4.07
C LEU A 321 -0.49 9.70 4.66
N LEU A 322 -0.38 10.90 4.07
CA LEU A 322 -1.13 12.07 4.52
C LEU A 322 -2.65 11.84 4.42
N PHE A 323 -3.11 11.24 3.31
CA PHE A 323 -4.52 10.87 3.13
C PHE A 323 -5.02 9.97 4.27
N VAL A 324 -4.28 8.90 4.59
CA VAL A 324 -4.66 7.96 5.66
C VAL A 324 -4.71 8.66 7.02
N ILE A 325 -3.73 9.53 7.30
CA ILE A 325 -3.64 10.23 8.59
C ILE A 325 -4.79 11.23 8.77
N ARG A 326 -5.15 11.98 7.73
CA ARG A 326 -6.21 13.01 7.80
C ARG A 326 -7.62 12.43 7.78
N ASN A 327 -7.85 11.37 7.00
CA ASN A 327 -9.20 10.97 6.61
C ASN A 327 -9.72 9.70 7.31
N LEU A 328 -8.86 8.92 7.98
CA LEU A 328 -9.26 7.63 8.55
C LEU A 328 -9.12 7.59 10.09
N ASP A 329 -10.23 7.29 10.77
CA ASP A 329 -10.43 7.39 12.23
C ASP A 329 -9.44 6.56 13.09
N ASN A 330 -8.85 5.50 12.52
CA ASN A 330 -7.84 4.66 13.18
C ASN A 330 -6.51 4.65 12.39
N SER A 331 -6.07 5.84 11.95
CA SER A 331 -4.86 6.02 11.13
C SER A 331 -3.59 5.40 11.73
N LYS A 332 -3.48 5.34 13.07
CA LYS A 332 -2.34 4.75 13.82
C LYS A 332 -1.93 3.35 13.36
N PHE A 333 -2.91 2.56 12.94
CA PHE A 333 -2.70 1.22 12.42
C PHE A 333 -2.51 1.23 10.89
N LEU A 334 -3.45 1.82 10.17
CA LEU A 334 -3.53 1.68 8.72
C LEU A 334 -2.41 2.42 7.98
N MET A 335 -1.83 3.47 8.58
CA MET A 335 -0.67 4.18 8.03
C MET A 335 0.56 3.27 7.87
N LEU A 336 0.69 2.24 8.72
CA LEU A 336 1.84 1.34 8.70
C LEU A 336 1.97 0.60 7.37
N LYS A 337 0.88 0.40 6.62
CA LYS A 337 0.90 -0.27 5.30
C LYS A 337 1.86 0.39 4.29
N LEU A 338 2.18 1.67 4.50
CA LEU A 338 3.08 2.46 3.66
C LEU A 338 4.48 2.62 4.28
N LEU A 339 4.65 2.18 5.53
CA LEU A 339 5.92 2.23 6.28
C LEU A 339 6.59 0.87 6.39
N ILE A 340 5.89 -0.22 6.03
CA ILE A 340 6.45 -1.57 5.88
C ILE A 340 7.65 -1.49 4.93
N PRO A 341 8.87 -1.91 5.32
CA PRO A 341 10.04 -1.87 4.45
C PRO A 341 9.80 -2.46 3.06
N SER A 342 9.15 -3.62 2.97
CA SER A 342 8.78 -4.26 1.70
C SER A 342 7.90 -3.39 0.79
N VAL A 343 7.27 -2.33 1.31
CA VAL A 343 6.52 -1.33 0.55
C VAL A 343 7.30 -0.01 0.42
N LEU A 344 7.80 0.53 1.53
CA LEU A 344 8.48 1.82 1.61
C LEU A 344 9.78 1.84 0.79
N ASN A 345 10.52 0.73 0.82
CA ASN A 345 11.80 0.53 0.15
C ASN A 345 11.66 -0.43 -1.05
N ALA A 346 10.45 -0.61 -1.58
CA ALA A 346 10.27 -1.51 -2.72
C ALA A 346 11.04 -1.00 -3.94
N ILE A 347 11.60 -1.94 -4.70
CA ILE A 347 12.05 -1.62 -6.07
C ILE A 347 10.81 -1.15 -6.85
N PRO A 348 10.86 -0.05 -7.63
CA PRO A 348 9.67 0.57 -8.21
C PRO A 348 8.75 -0.38 -8.97
N MET A 349 9.32 -1.28 -9.78
CA MET A 349 8.55 -2.27 -10.54
C MET A 349 7.82 -3.32 -9.68
N GLN A 350 8.21 -3.51 -8.42
CA GLN A 350 7.64 -4.47 -7.46
C GLN A 350 6.74 -3.79 -6.40
N TYR A 351 6.72 -2.45 -6.39
CA TYR A 351 6.00 -1.65 -5.40
C TYR A 351 4.51 -1.99 -5.34
N MET A 352 3.84 -2.02 -6.50
CA MET A 352 2.37 -2.16 -6.53
C MET A 352 1.89 -3.52 -6.06
N GLU A 353 2.54 -4.62 -6.45
CA GLU A 353 2.16 -5.97 -5.99
C GLU A 353 2.24 -6.04 -4.46
N THR A 354 3.40 -5.69 -3.90
CA THR A 354 3.66 -5.75 -2.46
C THR A 354 2.73 -4.81 -1.68
N ARG A 355 2.55 -3.59 -2.17
CA ARG A 355 1.67 -2.61 -1.54
C ARG A 355 0.22 -3.06 -1.53
N VAL A 356 -0.29 -3.59 -2.64
CA VAL A 356 -1.70 -4.01 -2.70
C VAL A 356 -1.95 -5.22 -1.82
N PHE A 357 -1.00 -6.15 -1.71
CA PHE A 357 -1.07 -7.25 -0.73
C PHE A 357 -1.11 -6.74 0.71
N ALA A 358 -0.22 -5.81 1.08
CA ALA A 358 -0.23 -5.19 2.40
C ALA A 358 -1.53 -4.43 2.67
N LEU A 359 -2.02 -3.65 1.69
CA LEU A 359 -3.30 -2.94 1.76
C LEU A 359 -4.48 -3.91 1.89
N TYR A 360 -4.47 -5.04 1.19
CA TYR A 360 -5.51 -6.05 1.29
C TYR A 360 -5.59 -6.60 2.71
N LEU A 361 -4.47 -7.09 3.24
CA LEU A 361 -4.41 -7.66 4.58
C LEU A 361 -4.82 -6.62 5.62
N MET A 362 -4.10 -5.49 5.68
CA MET A 362 -4.32 -4.48 6.70
C MET A 362 -5.68 -3.78 6.55
N GLY A 363 -6.16 -3.57 5.33
CA GLY A 363 -7.49 -3.01 5.06
C GLY A 363 -8.59 -3.92 5.62
N ASN A 364 -8.57 -5.22 5.30
CA ASN A 364 -9.55 -6.15 5.85
C ASN A 364 -9.44 -6.23 7.39
N LEU A 365 -8.23 -6.29 7.95
CA LEU A 365 -8.04 -6.30 9.40
C LEU A 365 -8.61 -5.04 10.07
N TYR A 366 -8.32 -3.86 9.50
CA TYR A 366 -8.85 -2.57 9.94
C TYR A 366 -10.38 -2.53 9.94
N HIS A 367 -11.01 -3.13 8.94
CA HIS A 367 -12.46 -3.08 8.76
C HIS A 367 -13.22 -4.05 9.66
N PHE A 368 -12.69 -5.26 9.87
CA PHE A 368 -13.41 -6.32 10.58
C PHE A 368 -12.99 -6.51 12.04
N ASN A 369 -11.92 -5.85 12.49
CA ASN A 369 -11.37 -6.05 13.81
C ASN A 369 -11.06 -4.71 14.50
N LYS A 370 -10.97 -4.72 15.82
CA LYS A 370 -10.59 -3.56 16.63
C LYS A 370 -9.38 -3.93 17.47
N LEU A 371 -8.28 -3.20 17.28
CA LEU A 371 -7.13 -3.32 18.16
C LEU A 371 -7.44 -2.71 19.52
N SER A 372 -7.37 -3.52 20.56
CA SER A 372 -7.54 -3.10 21.96
C SER A 372 -6.29 -2.44 22.55
N ILE A 373 -5.14 -2.64 21.89
CA ILE A 373 -3.84 -2.15 22.34
C ILE A 373 -3.66 -0.64 22.13
N PHE A 374 -4.38 -0.02 21.19
CA PHE A 374 -4.41 1.42 21.03
C PHE A 374 -5.46 2.03 21.97
N LYS A 375 -5.03 2.56 23.11
CA LYS A 375 -5.92 3.11 24.15
C LYS A 375 -5.94 4.64 24.19
N ASP A 376 -4.82 5.28 23.87
CA ASP A 376 -4.66 6.73 24.04
C ASP A 376 -4.75 7.45 22.71
N GLU A 377 -5.41 8.61 22.69
CA GLU A 377 -5.32 9.53 21.57
C GLU A 377 -3.93 10.18 21.52
N ILE A 378 -3.37 10.30 20.32
CA ILE A 378 -2.10 11.00 20.11
C ILE A 378 -2.47 12.43 19.78
N HIS A 379 -2.09 13.37 20.66
CA HIS A 379 -2.24 14.79 20.41
C HIS A 379 -0.86 15.42 20.29
N LEU A 380 -0.57 15.98 19.12
CA LEU A 380 0.60 16.80 18.88
C LEU A 380 0.18 18.27 18.95
N ALA A 381 0.91 19.09 19.71
CA ALA A 381 0.60 20.50 19.87
C ALA A 381 0.52 21.24 18.52
N ASN A 382 1.42 20.89 17.60
CA ASN A 382 1.52 21.48 16.27
C ASN A 382 1.00 20.56 15.15
N GLY A 383 0.14 19.58 15.46
CA GLY A 383 -0.33 18.59 14.49
C GLY A 383 -0.93 19.19 13.22
N LYS A 384 -1.78 20.23 13.34
CA LYS A 384 -2.37 20.92 12.16
C LYS A 384 -1.29 21.53 11.27
N ALA A 385 -0.34 22.28 11.84
CA ALA A 385 0.75 22.91 11.09
C ALA A 385 1.61 21.89 10.33
N ILE A 386 1.90 20.74 10.95
CA ILE A 386 2.65 19.65 10.31
C ILE A 386 1.88 19.08 9.12
N LEU A 387 0.60 18.78 9.30
CA LEU A 387 -0.23 18.18 8.24
C LEU A 387 -0.45 19.15 7.07
N ASP A 388 -0.68 20.43 7.36
CA ASP A 388 -0.84 21.48 6.36
C ASP A 388 0.44 21.64 5.54
N LYS A 389 1.60 21.69 6.22
CA LYS A 389 2.89 21.75 5.53
C LYS A 389 3.15 20.52 4.66
N TRP A 390 2.76 19.34 5.12
CA TRP A 390 2.89 18.12 4.34
C TRP A 390 2.08 18.17 3.05
N GLY A 391 0.86 18.72 3.10
CA GLY A 391 0.04 18.98 1.90
C GLY A 391 0.74 19.88 0.90
N GLU A 392 1.28 21.02 1.36
CA GLU A 392 2.05 21.95 0.52
C GLU A 392 3.27 21.28 -0.13
N ILE A 393 4.01 20.47 0.65
CA ILE A 393 5.17 19.72 0.16
C ILE A 393 4.74 18.74 -0.94
N ASN A 394 3.69 17.95 -0.72
CA ASN A 394 3.20 17.00 -1.72
C ASN A 394 2.82 17.71 -3.03
N LYS A 395 2.12 18.84 -2.94
CA LYS A 395 1.78 19.67 -4.11
C LYS A 395 3.01 20.24 -4.82
N LYS A 396 4.02 20.70 -4.07
CA LYS A 396 5.30 21.16 -4.64
C LYS A 396 5.98 20.05 -5.44
N TYR A 397 6.06 18.83 -4.90
CA TYR A 397 6.64 17.71 -5.63
C TYR A 397 5.78 17.27 -6.83
N ALA A 398 4.46 17.39 -6.72
CA ALA A 398 3.55 17.18 -7.85
C ALA A 398 3.84 18.17 -8.99
N ASP A 399 3.99 19.47 -8.69
CA ASP A 399 4.35 20.51 -9.65
C ASP A 399 5.72 20.25 -10.32
N ILE A 400 6.72 19.83 -9.55
CA ILE A 400 8.04 19.45 -10.08
C ILE A 400 7.91 18.28 -11.07
N LEU A 401 7.17 17.23 -10.71
CA LEU A 401 7.00 16.07 -11.58
C LEU A 401 6.22 16.40 -12.84
N LEU A 402 5.16 17.20 -12.72
CA LEU A 402 4.37 17.65 -13.86
C LEU A 402 5.24 18.44 -14.84
N LYS A 403 6.03 19.40 -14.36
CA LYS A 403 6.98 20.15 -15.19
C LYS A 403 8.07 19.29 -15.81
N THR A 404 8.48 18.21 -15.14
CA THR A 404 9.53 17.31 -15.64
C THR A 404 8.99 16.37 -16.71
N CYS A 405 7.80 15.81 -16.50
CA CYS A 405 7.22 14.77 -17.36
C CYS A 405 6.30 15.33 -18.46
N THR A 406 5.77 16.55 -18.29
CA THR A 406 4.77 17.18 -19.17
C THR A 406 5.10 18.64 -19.47
N ALA A 407 6.39 18.98 -19.57
CA ALA A 407 6.88 20.35 -19.74
C ALA A 407 6.19 21.16 -20.85
N GLU A 408 5.74 20.49 -21.91
CA GLU A 408 5.13 21.10 -23.10
C GLU A 408 3.67 21.53 -22.88
N LEU A 409 3.01 21.05 -21.83
CA LEU A 409 1.58 21.25 -21.59
C LEU A 409 1.27 22.44 -20.68
N ASP A 410 2.28 23.07 -20.07
CA ASP A 410 2.15 24.19 -19.10
C ASP A 410 1.06 23.94 -18.02
N GLU A 411 0.90 22.68 -17.63
CA GLU A 411 -0.11 22.27 -16.66
C GLU A 411 0.33 22.64 -15.23
N THR A 412 -0.64 22.91 -14.36
CA THR A 412 -0.41 23.10 -12.92
C THR A 412 -1.22 22.08 -12.12
N PRO A 413 -0.79 21.69 -10.91
CA PRO A 413 -1.56 20.75 -10.08
C PRO A 413 -3.01 21.19 -9.82
N ARG A 414 -3.25 22.50 -9.68
CA ARG A 414 -4.61 23.04 -9.52
C ARG A 414 -5.43 22.93 -10.80
N GLY A 415 -4.82 23.20 -11.96
CA GLY A 415 -5.46 23.05 -13.27
C GLY A 415 -5.90 21.60 -13.51
N VAL A 416 -4.98 20.65 -13.33
CA VAL A 416 -5.28 19.21 -13.47
C VAL A 416 -6.41 18.77 -12.55
N TYR A 417 -6.44 19.22 -11.29
CA TYR A 417 -7.54 18.90 -10.38
C TYR A 417 -8.88 19.45 -10.89
N HIS A 418 -8.89 20.70 -11.38
CA HIS A 418 -10.08 21.30 -11.94
C HIS A 418 -10.57 20.56 -13.19
N ASP A 419 -9.67 20.07 -14.05
CA ASP A 419 -10.03 19.29 -15.23
C ASP A 419 -10.67 17.95 -14.87
N ILE A 420 -10.22 17.31 -13.78
CA ILE A 420 -10.74 16.02 -13.32
C ILE A 420 -12.08 16.17 -12.60
N PHE A 421 -12.19 17.14 -11.69
CA PHE A 421 -13.31 17.24 -10.75
C PHE A 421 -14.29 18.38 -11.05
N GLY A 422 -13.85 19.44 -11.73
CA GLY A 422 -14.65 20.63 -12.04
C GLY A 422 -15.28 21.28 -10.79
N GLU A 423 -16.43 21.93 -11.00
CA GLU A 423 -17.21 22.57 -9.92
C GLU A 423 -18.11 21.57 -9.16
N HIS A 424 -18.26 20.34 -9.65
CA HIS A 424 -19.21 19.35 -9.13
C HIS A 424 -18.54 18.00 -8.86
N THR A 425 -17.69 17.97 -7.83
CA THR A 425 -16.80 16.83 -7.50
C THR A 425 -17.52 15.48 -7.39
N ASN A 426 -18.69 15.43 -6.74
CA ASN A 426 -19.51 14.22 -6.61
C ASN A 426 -20.02 13.68 -7.95
N PHE A 427 -20.46 14.57 -8.83
CA PHE A 427 -20.95 14.18 -10.15
C PHE A 427 -19.80 13.69 -11.02
N SER A 428 -18.65 14.37 -10.96
CA SER A 428 -17.44 13.96 -11.67
C SER A 428 -16.96 12.58 -11.24
N LEU A 429 -16.94 12.28 -9.93
CA LEU A 429 -16.62 10.92 -9.46
C LEU A 429 -17.61 9.88 -10.00
N ALA A 430 -18.91 10.14 -9.90
CA ALA A 430 -19.94 9.21 -10.40
C ALA A 430 -19.83 8.98 -11.92
N TYR A 431 -19.52 10.03 -12.68
CA TYR A 431 -19.28 9.98 -14.11
C TYR A 431 -18.08 9.10 -14.46
N HIS A 432 -16.95 9.29 -13.78
CA HIS A 432 -15.73 8.49 -14.00
C HIS A 432 -15.95 7.02 -13.64
N ILE A 433 -16.60 6.73 -12.51
CA ILE A 433 -16.94 5.34 -12.13
C ILE A 433 -17.86 4.70 -13.17
N ALA A 434 -18.89 5.41 -13.64
CA ALA A 434 -19.80 4.89 -14.65
C ALA A 434 -19.09 4.60 -15.99
N ASN A 435 -18.17 5.47 -16.41
CA ASN A 435 -17.36 5.27 -17.61
C ASN A 435 -16.39 4.09 -17.46
N PHE A 436 -15.73 3.96 -16.31
CA PHE A 436 -14.85 2.82 -16.02
C PHE A 436 -15.58 1.48 -16.16
N ILE A 437 -16.84 1.41 -15.70
CA ILE A 437 -17.66 0.20 -15.81
C ILE A 437 -18.15 -0.02 -17.25
N ARG A 438 -18.52 1.05 -17.96
CA ARG A 438 -19.13 0.99 -19.29
C ARG A 438 -18.14 0.72 -20.42
N ASP A 439 -16.97 1.36 -20.38
CA ASP A 439 -15.97 1.36 -21.44
C ASP A 439 -14.56 1.30 -20.83
N TYR A 440 -14.25 0.18 -20.19
CA TYR A 440 -12.96 -0.03 -19.54
C TYR A 440 -11.79 0.06 -20.53
N ASP A 441 -11.95 -0.42 -21.76
CA ASP A 441 -10.86 -0.49 -22.74
C ASP A 441 -10.38 0.91 -23.15
N SER A 442 -11.30 1.87 -23.27
CA SER A 442 -10.99 3.26 -23.62
C SER A 442 -10.94 4.20 -22.41
N PHE A 443 -11.14 3.70 -21.19
CA PHE A 443 -11.28 4.52 -20.00
C PHE A 443 -10.02 5.35 -19.71
N ARG A 444 -10.24 6.65 -19.50
CA ARG A 444 -9.29 7.62 -18.94
C ARG A 444 -10.04 8.65 -18.11
N ILE A 445 -9.34 9.25 -17.15
CA ILE A 445 -9.84 10.29 -16.27
C ILE A 445 -9.52 11.67 -16.84
N THR A 446 -8.32 11.86 -17.37
CA THR A 446 -7.86 13.11 -17.99
C THR A 446 -8.07 13.07 -19.50
N ASN A 447 -8.42 14.22 -20.09
CA ASN A 447 -8.61 14.33 -21.53
C ASN A 447 -7.24 14.44 -22.24
N ASP A 448 -7.02 13.66 -23.30
CA ASP A 448 -5.82 13.76 -24.14
C ASP A 448 -5.96 14.91 -25.14
N GLU A 449 -5.13 15.95 -24.99
CA GLU A 449 -4.61 16.69 -26.15
C GLU A 449 -3.09 16.48 -26.33
N SER A 450 -2.52 15.37 -25.83
CA SER A 450 -1.06 15.18 -25.77
C SER A 450 -0.55 13.87 -26.42
N PRO A 451 0.56 13.87 -27.19
CA PRO A 451 1.10 12.67 -27.85
C PRO A 451 1.72 11.68 -26.85
N SER A 452 1.67 10.38 -27.18
CA SER A 452 2.33 9.33 -26.41
C SER A 452 3.85 9.47 -26.48
N TYR A 453 4.53 9.59 -25.32
CA TYR A 453 5.99 9.52 -25.23
C TYR A 453 6.40 8.24 -24.48
N ALA A 454 7.30 7.47 -25.08
CA ALA A 454 8.06 6.45 -24.38
C ALA A 454 9.31 7.10 -23.80
N ILE A 455 9.43 7.13 -22.47
CA ILE A 455 10.70 7.41 -21.80
C ILE A 455 11.18 6.05 -21.28
N ASP A 456 12.39 5.65 -21.70
CA ASP A 456 13.00 4.38 -21.29
C ASP A 456 13.23 4.38 -19.76
N ALA A 457 12.49 3.51 -19.06
CA ALA A 457 12.72 3.23 -17.65
C ALA A 457 14.03 2.43 -17.51
N THR A 458 15.07 3.05 -16.93
CA THR A 458 16.28 2.36 -16.46
C THR A 458 16.32 2.28 -14.95
#